data_AF-A0A6M1ZA31-F1
#
_entry.id   AF-A0A6M1ZA31-F1
#
_cell.length_a   1.000
_cell.length_b   1.000
_cell.length_c   1.000
_cell.angle_alpha   90.00
_cell.angle_beta   90.00
_cell.angle_gamma   90.00
#
_symmetry.space_group_name_H-M   'P 1'
#
loop_
_entity.id
_entity.type
_entity.pdbx_description
1 polymer ?
#
loop_
_entity_poly.entity_id
_entity_poly.type
_entity_poly.pdbx_seq_one_letter_code
_entity_poly.pdbx_strand_id
1 'polypeptide(L)'
;GGKDSICLLLMLKAIIGKGFKKVNLSAIHIDGDFSCGASFEKEFLQSFCDEIDVKLYFKEQKNTLKDFNCYSCSRKRRRLIFDIAKENDIDTIAFGHHRDDNIETLLLNLFHIGDFAAMLPKIKFQKFDKTIIRPLIYVSEKDIIAFAKQNEILKTFCKCPLGQKSKRNDVKKIIKDIERDFPNIKSNLSKASFLYGSKKALRCK
;
A
#
# COMPACT_ATOMS: atom_id res chain seq x y z
N GLY A 1 1.80 -8.86 -0.53
CA GLY A 1 1.95 -9.90 0.48
C GLY A 1 2.20 -9.38 1.89
N GLY A 2 2.11 -8.08 2.20
CA GLY A 2 2.16 -7.66 3.61
C GLY A 2 0.81 -7.85 4.32
N LYS A 3 0.77 -7.67 5.65
CA LYS A 3 -0.49 -7.58 6.43
C LYS A 3 -1.53 -6.70 5.71
N ASP A 4 -1.12 -5.53 5.23
CA ASP A 4 -2.02 -4.55 4.62
C ASP A 4 -2.54 -5.03 3.26
N SER A 5 -1.72 -5.75 2.48
CA SER A 5 -2.14 -6.30 1.19
C SER A 5 -3.15 -7.43 1.35
N ILE A 6 -2.93 -8.31 2.34
CA ILE A 6 -3.81 -9.45 2.58
C ILE A 6 -5.12 -8.96 3.23
N CYS A 7 -5.06 -8.02 4.17
CA CYS A 7 -6.24 -7.37 4.73
C CYS A 7 -7.09 -6.72 3.62
N LEU A 8 -6.46 -5.96 2.71
CA LEU A 8 -7.15 -5.38 1.56
C LEU A 8 -7.85 -6.45 0.71
N LEU A 9 -7.15 -7.56 0.40
CA LEU A 9 -7.69 -8.62 -0.44
C LEU A 9 -8.93 -9.26 0.18
N LEU A 10 -8.86 -9.62 1.47
CA LEU A 10 -9.99 -10.20 2.20
C LEU A 10 -11.16 -9.22 2.31
N MET A 11 -10.90 -7.96 2.62
CA MET A 11 -11.95 -6.94 2.71
C MET A 11 -12.65 -6.73 1.36
N LEU A 12 -11.89 -6.70 0.25
CA LEU A 12 -12.47 -6.60 -1.10
C LEU A 12 -13.32 -7.83 -1.43
N LYS A 13 -12.80 -9.05 -1.20
CA LYS A 13 -13.56 -10.29 -1.45
C LYS A 13 -14.86 -10.32 -0.65
N ALA A 14 -14.84 -9.85 0.60
CA ALA A 14 -16.00 -9.86 1.48
C ALA A 14 -17.15 -8.94 1.02
N ILE A 15 -16.84 -7.81 0.37
CA ILE A 15 -17.86 -6.82 -0.04
C ILE A 15 -18.35 -7.02 -1.48
N ILE A 16 -17.54 -7.63 -2.35
CA ILE A 16 -17.89 -7.84 -3.76
C ILE A 16 -19.10 -8.78 -3.85
N GLY A 17 -20.15 -8.33 -4.55
CA GLY A 17 -21.41 -9.09 -4.66
C GLY A 17 -22.32 -8.98 -3.42
N LYS A 18 -21.88 -8.32 -2.33
CA LYS A 18 -22.66 -8.07 -1.11
C LYS A 18 -22.85 -6.57 -0.88
N GLY A 19 -23.46 -5.89 -1.87
CA GLY A 19 -23.71 -4.44 -1.85
C GLY A 19 -22.78 -3.64 -2.78
N PHE A 20 -21.66 -4.22 -3.21
CA PHE A 20 -20.84 -3.69 -4.31
C PHE A 20 -21.05 -4.49 -5.59
N LYS A 21 -20.92 -3.81 -6.75
CA LYS A 21 -21.00 -4.44 -8.07
C LYS A 21 -20.05 -5.63 -8.15
N LYS A 22 -20.51 -6.72 -8.79
CA LYS A 22 -19.64 -7.86 -9.12
C LYS A 22 -18.48 -7.39 -9.99
N VAL A 23 -17.26 -7.71 -9.58
CA VAL A 23 -16.02 -7.40 -10.30
C VAL A 23 -15.12 -8.62 -10.26
N ASN A 24 -14.29 -8.78 -11.29
CA ASN A 24 -13.25 -9.79 -11.30
C ASN A 24 -12.10 -9.33 -10.40
N LEU A 25 -11.76 -10.15 -9.40
CA LEU A 25 -10.71 -9.84 -8.43
C LEU A 25 -9.52 -10.75 -8.68
N SER A 26 -8.34 -10.14 -8.83
CA SER A 26 -7.07 -10.84 -8.97
C SER A 26 -6.04 -10.22 -8.03
N ALA A 27 -5.13 -11.03 -7.51
CA ALA A 27 -4.01 -10.61 -6.69
C ALA A 27 -2.72 -10.53 -7.53
N ILE A 28 -1.88 -9.53 -7.27
CA ILE A 28 -0.55 -9.41 -7.90
C ILE A 28 0.50 -9.39 -6.79
N HIS A 29 1.42 -10.35 -6.83
CA HIS A 29 2.58 -10.40 -5.96
C HIS A 29 3.87 -10.24 -6.77
N ILE A 30 4.67 -9.25 -6.38
CA ILE A 30 6.05 -9.10 -6.88
C ILE A 30 6.99 -9.49 -5.75
N ASP A 31 7.73 -10.57 -5.94
CA ASP A 31 8.74 -11.05 -5.00
C ASP A 31 10.13 -10.48 -5.33
N GLY A 32 11.04 -10.46 -4.38
CA GLY A 32 12.43 -10.12 -4.63
C GLY A 32 13.30 -10.33 -3.39
N ASP A 33 14.58 -10.68 -3.63
CA ASP A 33 15.57 -11.08 -2.61
C ASP A 33 15.75 -10.05 -1.47
N PHE A 34 15.46 -8.78 -1.75
CA PHE A 34 15.51 -7.67 -0.80
C PHE A 34 14.20 -6.86 -0.78
N SER A 35 13.07 -7.51 -1.02
CA SER A 35 11.78 -6.84 -1.13
C SER A 35 11.39 -6.16 0.19
N CYS A 36 10.99 -4.88 0.11
CA CYS A 36 10.27 -4.23 1.20
C CYS A 36 8.88 -4.88 1.28
N GLY A 37 8.70 -5.79 2.23
CA GLY A 37 7.46 -6.53 2.44
C GLY A 37 7.72 -7.96 2.88
N ALA A 38 6.65 -8.66 3.21
CA ALA A 38 6.71 -10.10 3.45
C ALA A 38 7.29 -10.82 2.26
N SER A 39 8.28 -11.67 2.50
CA SER A 39 8.50 -12.86 1.70
C SER A 39 7.56 -13.93 2.27
N PHE A 40 6.34 -13.99 1.75
CA PHE A 40 5.59 -15.23 1.86
C PHE A 40 6.13 -16.17 0.79
N GLU A 41 6.26 -17.44 1.13
CA GLU A 41 6.51 -18.48 0.14
C GLU A 41 5.40 -18.42 -0.92
N LYS A 42 5.79 -18.60 -2.18
CA LYS A 42 4.87 -18.51 -3.31
C LYS A 42 3.73 -19.50 -3.15
N GLU A 43 4.04 -20.69 -2.62
CA GLU A 43 3.15 -21.80 -2.36
C GLU A 43 2.06 -21.41 -1.34
N PHE A 44 2.45 -20.70 -0.27
CA PHE A 44 1.50 -20.21 0.72
C PHE A 44 0.54 -19.18 0.12
N LEU A 45 1.05 -18.20 -0.64
CA LEU A 45 0.18 -17.20 -1.27
C LEU A 45 -0.73 -17.80 -2.32
N GLN A 46 -0.24 -18.78 -3.08
CA GLN A 46 -1.04 -19.49 -4.07
C GLN A 46 -2.19 -20.23 -3.37
N SER A 47 -1.87 -21.06 -2.37
CA SER A 47 -2.88 -21.81 -1.60
C SER A 47 -3.92 -20.89 -0.96
N PHE A 48 -3.48 -19.77 -0.37
CA PHE A 48 -4.37 -18.77 0.20
C PHE A 48 -5.30 -18.13 -0.83
N CYS A 49 -4.78 -17.80 -2.02
CA CYS A 49 -5.58 -17.20 -3.09
C CYS A 49 -6.57 -18.20 -3.69
N ASP A 50 -6.19 -19.47 -3.80
CA ASP A 50 -7.04 -20.55 -4.28
C ASP A 50 -8.20 -20.81 -3.31
N GLU A 51 -7.96 -20.79 -1.99
CA GLU A 51 -8.98 -20.95 -0.95
C GLU A 51 -10.08 -19.89 -1.04
N ILE A 52 -9.70 -18.64 -1.36
CA ILE A 52 -10.66 -17.53 -1.49
C ILE A 52 -11.14 -17.30 -2.93
N ASP A 53 -10.83 -18.22 -3.86
CA ASP A 53 -11.17 -18.13 -5.28
C ASP A 53 -10.76 -16.77 -5.89
N VAL A 54 -9.45 -16.50 -5.85
CA VAL A 54 -8.81 -15.31 -6.43
C VAL A 54 -7.61 -15.75 -7.25
N LYS A 55 -7.52 -15.29 -8.49
CA LYS A 55 -6.35 -15.56 -9.33
C LYS A 55 -5.12 -14.80 -8.83
N LEU A 56 -4.01 -15.50 -8.60
CA LEU A 56 -2.72 -14.89 -8.25
C LEU A 56 -1.80 -14.75 -9.48
N TYR A 57 -1.31 -13.54 -9.70
CA TYR A 57 -0.20 -13.25 -10.61
C TYR A 57 1.08 -13.08 -9.81
N PHE A 58 2.09 -13.87 -10.13
CA PHE A 58 3.39 -13.85 -9.46
C PHE A 58 4.49 -13.44 -10.43
N LYS A 59 5.38 -12.53 -10.02
CA LYS A 59 6.56 -12.14 -10.80
C LYS A 59 7.74 -11.84 -9.88
N GLU A 60 8.91 -12.32 -10.26
CA GLU A 60 10.13 -12.06 -9.52
C GLU A 60 10.80 -10.77 -9.99
N GLN A 61 11.30 -9.99 -9.04
CA GLN A 61 12.12 -8.81 -9.27
C GLN A 61 13.55 -9.11 -8.83
N LYS A 62 14.42 -9.39 -9.81
CA LYS A 62 15.86 -9.49 -9.58
C LYS A 62 16.43 -8.09 -9.29
N ASN A 63 16.90 -7.88 -8.07
CA ASN A 63 17.60 -6.65 -7.67
C ASN A 63 19.09 -6.95 -7.48
N THR A 64 19.96 -6.21 -8.17
CA THR A 64 21.41 -6.23 -7.95
C THR A 64 21.77 -5.32 -6.77
N LEU A 65 22.62 -5.80 -5.86
CA LEU A 65 23.06 -5.09 -4.65
C LEU A 65 23.67 -3.69 -4.91
N LYS A 66 24.24 -3.46 -6.09
CA LYS A 66 24.93 -2.21 -6.46
C LYS A 66 23.99 -0.99 -6.64
N ASP A 67 22.68 -1.18 -6.82
CA ASP A 67 21.69 -0.10 -7.06
C ASP A 67 20.64 0.03 -5.95
N PHE A 68 20.93 -0.49 -4.75
CA PHE A 68 19.93 -0.68 -3.71
C PHE A 68 19.58 0.64 -3.00
N ASN A 69 18.58 1.35 -3.52
CA ASN A 69 17.88 2.42 -2.81
C ASN A 69 16.36 2.18 -2.83
N CYS A 70 15.65 2.58 -1.76
CA CYS A 70 14.21 2.33 -1.64
C CYS A 70 13.37 2.95 -2.78
N TYR A 71 13.88 4.01 -3.40
CA TYR A 71 13.19 4.70 -4.48
C TYR A 71 13.25 3.92 -5.81
N SER A 72 14.40 3.36 -6.18
CA SER A 72 14.57 2.53 -7.38
C SER A 72 13.80 1.22 -7.25
N CYS A 73 13.87 0.59 -6.07
CA CYS A 73 13.13 -0.62 -5.75
C CYS A 73 11.60 -0.43 -5.90
N SER A 74 11.04 0.60 -5.25
CA SER A 74 9.61 0.88 -5.32
C SER A 74 9.12 1.26 -6.72
N ARG A 75 9.92 1.98 -7.52
CA ARG A 75 9.60 2.30 -8.92
C ARG A 75 9.59 1.08 -9.82
N LYS A 76 10.61 0.21 -9.74
CA LYS A 76 10.67 -1.04 -10.50
C LYS A 76 9.49 -1.95 -10.16
N ARG A 77 9.20 -2.13 -8.87
CA ARG A 77 8.05 -2.92 -8.41
C ARG A 77 6.73 -2.39 -8.95
N ARG A 78 6.52 -1.07 -8.86
CA ARG A 78 5.32 -0.43 -9.39
C ARG A 78 5.21 -0.65 -10.90
N ARG A 79 6.28 -0.48 -11.67
CA ARG A 79 6.27 -0.75 -13.11
C ARG A 79 5.81 -2.18 -13.42
N LEU A 80 6.37 -3.19 -12.75
CA LEU A 80 5.98 -4.59 -12.93
C LEU A 80 4.49 -4.84 -12.66
N ILE A 81 3.93 -4.22 -11.61
CA ILE A 81 2.49 -4.33 -11.30
C ILE A 81 1.65 -3.75 -12.45
N PHE A 82 2.05 -2.60 -12.99
CA PHE A 82 1.34 -1.97 -14.10
C PHE A 82 1.48 -2.76 -15.40
N ASP A 83 2.64 -3.37 -15.66
CA ASP A 83 2.87 -4.22 -16.82
C ASP A 83 1.95 -5.46 -16.77
N ILE A 84 1.88 -6.15 -15.62
CA ILE A 84 0.95 -7.29 -15.41
C ILE A 84 -0.51 -6.84 -15.59
N ALA A 85 -0.87 -5.69 -15.04
CA ALA A 85 -2.22 -5.15 -15.17
C ALA A 85 -2.57 -4.83 -16.63
N LYS A 86 -1.60 -4.39 -17.43
CA LYS A 86 -1.78 -4.16 -18.86
C LYS A 86 -1.90 -5.47 -19.64
N GLU A 87 -1.04 -6.44 -19.36
CA GLU A 87 -1.01 -7.77 -20.02
C GLU A 87 -2.29 -8.58 -19.78
N ASN A 88 -3.05 -8.26 -18.73
CA ASN A 88 -4.24 -9.02 -18.31
C ASN A 88 -5.53 -8.18 -18.31
N ASP A 89 -5.55 -7.05 -19.02
CA ASP A 89 -6.73 -6.17 -19.16
C ASP A 89 -7.35 -5.76 -17.82
N ILE A 90 -6.51 -5.50 -16.81
CA ILE A 90 -6.94 -5.03 -15.49
C ILE A 90 -7.00 -3.51 -15.49
N ASP A 91 -8.19 -2.93 -15.34
CA ASP A 91 -8.38 -1.47 -15.40
C ASP A 91 -8.08 -0.74 -14.09
N THR A 92 -8.23 -1.43 -12.96
CA THR A 92 -8.13 -0.83 -11.63
C THR A 92 -7.18 -1.61 -10.74
N ILE A 93 -6.23 -0.90 -10.13
CA ILE A 93 -5.22 -1.45 -9.22
C ILE A 93 -5.49 -0.91 -7.81
N ALA A 94 -5.75 -1.82 -6.86
CA ALA A 94 -5.93 -1.47 -5.46
C ALA A 94 -4.62 -1.64 -4.67
N PHE A 95 -4.22 -0.62 -3.92
CA PHE A 95 -3.08 -0.70 -3.00
C PHE A 95 -3.54 -0.65 -1.55
N GLY A 96 -2.89 -1.43 -0.69
CA GLY A 96 -3.18 -1.51 0.75
C GLY A 96 -2.62 -0.35 1.56
N HIS A 97 -2.61 0.87 1.01
CA HIS A 97 -2.16 2.05 1.75
C HIS A 97 -3.24 2.46 2.76
N HIS A 98 -2.84 2.64 4.01
CA HIS A 98 -3.75 2.97 5.10
C HIS A 98 -3.66 4.43 5.55
N ARG A 99 -4.49 4.82 6.53
CA ARG A 99 -4.57 6.20 7.03
C ARG A 99 -3.22 6.72 7.52
N ASP A 100 -2.52 5.92 8.33
CA ASP A 100 -1.20 6.30 8.85
C ASP A 100 -0.17 6.48 7.71
N ASP A 101 -0.17 5.64 6.66
CA ASP A 101 0.70 5.83 5.49
C ASP A 101 0.45 7.17 4.79
N ASN A 102 -0.81 7.59 4.73
CA ASN A 102 -1.21 8.84 4.10
C ASN A 102 -0.72 10.05 4.92
N ILE A 103 -0.84 9.99 6.25
CA ILE A 103 -0.33 11.01 7.18
C ILE A 103 1.19 11.09 7.07
N GLU A 104 1.88 9.95 7.08
CA GLU A 104 3.33 9.89 6.90
C GLU A 104 3.77 10.52 5.58
N THR A 105 3.06 10.22 4.49
CA THR A 105 3.36 10.80 3.18
C THR A 105 3.16 12.31 3.17
N LEU A 106 2.08 12.80 3.79
CA LEU A 106 1.82 14.23 3.93
C LEU A 106 2.96 14.93 4.68
N LEU A 107 3.37 14.40 5.84
CA LEU A 107 4.43 15.01 6.65
C LEU A 107 5.80 14.92 5.98
N LEU A 108 6.10 13.83 5.28
CA LEU A 108 7.34 13.74 4.50
C LEU A 108 7.41 14.81 3.41
N ASN A 109 6.31 15.04 2.68
CA ASN A 109 6.24 16.10 1.68
C ASN A 109 6.33 17.49 2.32
N LEU A 110 5.65 17.70 3.44
CA LEU A 110 5.68 18.97 4.15
C LEU A 110 7.09 19.29 4.66
N PHE A 111 7.75 18.36 5.35
CA PHE A 111 9.04 18.59 6.00
C PHE A 111 10.23 18.62 5.03
N HIS A 112 10.17 17.90 3.91
CA HIS A 112 11.33 17.76 3.02
C HIS A 112 11.15 18.40 1.64
N ILE A 113 9.92 18.72 1.24
CA ILE A 113 9.62 19.31 -0.08
C ILE A 113 8.97 20.69 0.09
N GLY A 114 8.43 21.01 1.28
CA GLY A 114 7.68 22.25 1.52
C GLY A 114 6.29 22.22 0.88
N ASP A 115 5.70 21.04 0.75
CA ASP A 115 4.47 20.84 -0.02
C ASP A 115 3.41 20.09 0.78
N PHE A 116 2.20 20.66 0.81
CA PHE A 116 1.05 20.06 1.47
C PHE A 116 0.34 19.11 0.51
N ALA A 117 0.92 17.93 0.30
CA ALA A 117 0.42 16.94 -0.65
C ALA A 117 0.36 15.54 0.00
N ALA A 118 -0.77 14.87 -0.17
CA ALA A 118 -1.02 13.53 0.39
C ALA A 118 -1.36 12.51 -0.71
N MET A 119 -1.62 11.26 -0.34
CA MET A 119 -2.14 10.25 -1.28
C MET A 119 -3.64 10.43 -1.47
N LEU A 120 -4.10 10.36 -2.73
CA LEU A 120 -5.54 10.37 -3.01
C LEU A 120 -6.15 8.96 -2.89
N PRO A 121 -7.41 8.85 -2.42
CA PRO A 121 -8.16 7.59 -2.42
C PRO A 121 -8.31 6.97 -3.81
N LYS A 122 -8.46 7.78 -4.85
CA LYS A 122 -8.60 7.37 -6.26
C LYS A 122 -7.81 8.30 -7.16
N ILE A 123 -7.05 7.74 -8.11
CA ILE A 123 -6.28 8.50 -9.10
C ILE A 123 -6.40 7.78 -10.44
N LYS A 124 -6.77 8.48 -11.52
CA LYS A 124 -6.60 7.97 -12.88
C LYS A 124 -5.18 8.25 -13.34
N PHE A 125 -4.41 7.21 -13.65
CA PHE A 125 -3.01 7.33 -14.06
C PHE A 125 -2.92 7.30 -15.58
N GLN A 126 -2.85 8.49 -16.21
CA GLN A 126 -2.99 8.65 -17.66
C GLN A 126 -1.93 7.85 -18.45
N LYS A 127 -0.67 7.88 -18.00
CA LYS A 127 0.45 7.20 -18.68
C LYS A 127 0.23 5.69 -18.92
N PHE A 128 -0.52 5.01 -18.06
CA PHE A 128 -0.83 3.58 -18.21
C PHE A 128 -2.32 3.32 -18.48
N ASP A 129 -3.14 4.38 -18.59
CA ASP A 129 -4.60 4.35 -18.63
C ASP A 129 -5.24 3.43 -17.56
N LYS A 130 -4.63 3.36 -16.37
CA LYS A 130 -5.12 2.55 -15.25
C LYS A 130 -5.61 3.43 -14.11
N THR A 131 -6.61 2.96 -13.38
CA THR A 131 -7.10 3.62 -12.17
C THR A 131 -6.44 3.02 -10.94
N ILE A 132 -5.87 3.86 -10.08
CA ILE A 132 -5.38 3.44 -8.76
C ILE A 132 -6.45 3.75 -7.72
N ILE A 133 -6.76 2.78 -6.86
CA ILE A 133 -7.58 2.98 -5.66
C ILE A 133 -6.84 2.59 -4.39
N ARG A 134 -7.19 3.22 -3.27
CA ARG A 134 -6.64 2.95 -1.93
C ARG A 134 -7.79 2.80 -0.92
N PRO A 135 -8.50 1.66 -0.90
CA PRO A 135 -9.68 1.50 -0.04
C PRO A 135 -9.37 1.65 1.46
N LEU A 136 -8.19 1.20 1.90
CA LEU A 136 -7.78 1.25 3.31
C LEU A 136 -7.34 2.64 3.77
N ILE A 137 -7.33 3.67 2.92
CA ILE A 137 -6.78 5.00 3.26
C ILE A 137 -7.51 5.70 4.42
N TYR A 138 -8.71 5.22 4.76
CA TYR A 138 -9.50 5.70 5.89
C TYR A 138 -9.31 4.88 7.19
N VAL A 139 -8.70 3.69 7.07
CA VAL A 139 -8.52 2.72 8.15
C VAL A 139 -7.18 2.96 8.85
N SER A 140 -7.15 2.85 10.18
CA SER A 140 -5.93 3.02 10.96
C SER A 140 -5.00 1.81 10.85
N GLU A 141 -3.69 2.01 11.02
CA GLU A 141 -2.75 0.88 11.12
C GLU A 141 -3.09 -0.04 12.30
N LYS A 142 -3.60 0.51 13.41
CA LYS A 142 -4.05 -0.24 14.59
C LYS A 142 -5.16 -1.24 14.25
N ASP A 143 -6.17 -0.81 13.49
CA ASP A 143 -7.30 -1.66 13.12
C ASP A 143 -6.87 -2.75 12.13
N ILE A 144 -5.96 -2.42 11.21
CA ILE A 144 -5.39 -3.41 10.30
C ILE A 144 -4.58 -4.47 11.06
N ILE A 145 -3.78 -4.06 12.05
CA ILE A 145 -3.05 -4.99 12.91
C ILE A 145 -4.03 -5.88 13.69
N ALA A 146 -5.10 -5.31 14.26
CA ALA A 146 -6.10 -6.08 14.99
C ALA A 146 -6.80 -7.12 14.08
N PHE A 147 -7.22 -6.70 12.89
CA PHE A 147 -7.80 -7.59 11.89
C PHE A 147 -6.82 -8.69 11.46
N ALA A 148 -5.55 -8.34 11.21
CA ALA A 148 -4.52 -9.31 10.86
C ALA A 148 -4.22 -10.30 11.99
N LYS A 149 -4.37 -9.92 13.27
CA LYS A 149 -4.26 -10.85 14.42
C LYS A 149 -5.39 -11.86 14.41
N GLN A 150 -6.62 -11.38 14.29
CA GLN A 150 -7.82 -12.21 14.34
C GLN A 150 -7.88 -13.24 13.22
N ASN A 151 -7.27 -12.94 12.07
CA ASN A 151 -7.22 -13.83 10.91
C ASN A 151 -5.86 -14.54 10.75
N GLU A 152 -4.97 -14.46 11.74
CA GLU A 152 -3.65 -15.13 11.75
C GLU A 152 -2.68 -14.74 10.60
N ILE A 153 -2.89 -13.56 10.01
CA ILE A 153 -2.15 -13.03 8.85
C ILE A 153 -0.86 -12.29 9.26
N LEU A 154 -0.66 -12.07 10.56
CA LEU A 154 0.44 -11.27 11.11
C LEU A 154 1.83 -11.89 10.98
N LYS A 155 1.95 -13.10 10.42
CA LYS A 155 3.21 -13.81 10.19
C LYS A 155 4.02 -13.17 9.07
N THR A 156 4.41 -11.91 9.26
CA THR A 156 5.02 -11.10 8.22
C THR A 156 6.32 -10.47 8.70
N PHE A 157 7.45 -10.97 8.21
CA PHE A 157 8.76 -10.37 8.46
C PHE A 157 9.20 -9.57 7.23
N CYS A 158 9.42 -8.26 7.41
CA CYS A 158 10.09 -7.44 6.41
C CYS A 158 11.60 -7.75 6.47
N LYS A 159 12.14 -8.40 5.43
CA LYS A 159 13.58 -8.76 5.37
C LYS A 159 14.47 -7.64 4.81
N CYS A 160 13.92 -6.46 4.50
CA CYS A 160 14.68 -5.40 3.85
C CYS A 160 15.58 -4.63 4.85
N PRO A 161 16.91 -4.61 4.65
CA PRO A 161 17.85 -3.92 5.54
C PRO A 161 17.69 -2.39 5.52
N LEU A 162 17.21 -1.81 4.41
CA LEU A 162 16.96 -0.36 4.29
C LEU A 162 15.62 0.09 4.90
N GLY A 163 14.69 -0.83 5.17
CA GLY A 163 13.41 -0.49 5.78
C GLY A 163 13.53 0.00 7.23
N GLN A 164 14.61 -0.39 7.92
CA GLN A 164 14.80 -0.13 9.35
C GLN A 164 15.27 1.30 9.64
N LYS A 165 16.01 1.95 8.73
CA LYS A 165 16.45 3.36 8.83
C LYS A 165 15.85 4.21 7.71
N SER A 166 14.55 4.41 7.74
CA SER A 166 13.86 5.25 6.76
C SER A 166 13.35 6.54 7.39
N LYS A 167 13.32 7.64 6.61
CA LYS A 167 12.68 8.92 7.01
C LYS A 167 11.23 8.72 7.49
N ARG A 168 10.59 7.67 7.00
CA ARG A 168 9.22 7.29 7.39
C ARG A 168 9.15 6.79 8.83
N ASN A 169 10.18 6.07 9.32
CA ASN A 169 10.28 5.69 10.73
C ASN A 169 10.48 6.92 11.63
N ASP A 170 11.24 7.92 11.17
CA ASP A 170 11.43 9.16 11.92
C ASP A 170 10.12 9.93 12.04
N VAL A 171 9.37 10.08 10.94
CA VAL A 171 8.03 10.67 10.96
C VAL A 171 7.06 9.88 11.86
N LYS A 172 7.09 8.54 11.83
CA LYS A 172 6.28 7.72 12.75
C LYS A 172 6.57 8.03 14.22
N LYS A 173 7.85 8.20 14.60
CA LYS A 173 8.25 8.57 15.96
C LYS A 173 7.73 9.97 16.33
N ILE A 174 7.93 10.95 15.45
CA ILE A 174 7.45 12.32 15.65
C ILE A 174 5.93 12.35 15.88
N ILE A 175 5.15 11.63 15.04
CA ILE A 175 3.70 11.55 15.20
C ILE A 175 3.36 10.97 16.58
N LYS A 176 4.03 9.89 17.00
CA LYS A 176 3.79 9.24 18.29
C LYS A 176 4.10 10.16 19.48
N ASP A 177 5.12 11.00 19.37
CA ASP A 177 5.46 11.94 20.42
C ASP A 177 4.45 13.09 20.49
N ILE A 178 4.04 13.65 19.35
CA ILE A 178 2.98 14.69 19.27
C ILE A 178 1.62 14.14 19.74
N GLU A 179 1.31 12.87 19.46
CA GLU A 179 0.06 12.23 19.86
C GLU A 179 -0.14 12.17 21.38
N ARG A 180 0.94 12.30 22.18
CA ARG A 180 0.85 12.39 23.65
C ARG A 180 0.18 13.68 24.11
N ASP A 181 0.53 14.80 23.49
CA ASP A 181 -0.02 16.11 23.83
C ASP A 181 -1.30 16.41 23.03
N PHE A 182 -1.43 15.83 21.84
CA PHE A 182 -2.55 16.04 20.93
C PHE A 182 -3.16 14.68 20.50
N PRO A 183 -4.04 14.08 21.34
CA PRO A 183 -4.59 12.74 21.08
C PRO A 183 -5.32 12.58 19.73
N ASN A 184 -5.86 13.69 19.20
CA ASN A 184 -6.61 13.69 17.94
C ASN A 184 -5.74 14.00 16.71
N ILE A 185 -4.41 14.12 16.84
CA ILE A 185 -3.52 14.58 15.78
C ILE A 185 -3.66 13.77 14.49
N LYS A 186 -3.74 12.44 14.58
CA LYS A 186 -3.87 11.58 13.40
C LYS A 186 -5.18 11.80 12.66
N SER A 187 -6.28 11.95 13.40
CA SER A 187 -7.60 12.25 12.81
C SER A 187 -7.61 13.61 12.11
N ASN A 188 -7.04 14.63 12.78
CA ASN A 188 -6.95 15.98 12.25
C ASN A 188 -6.08 16.06 10.99
N LEU A 189 -4.89 15.43 11.01
CA LEU A 189 -4.00 15.35 9.85
C LEU A 189 -4.65 14.58 8.70
N SER A 190 -5.33 13.46 8.99
CA SER A 190 -6.05 12.70 7.98
C SER A 190 -7.14 13.55 7.31
N LYS A 191 -7.98 14.22 8.09
CA LYS A 191 -9.02 15.14 7.58
C LYS A 191 -8.41 16.26 6.73
N ALA A 192 -7.38 16.93 7.24
CA ALA A 192 -6.70 18.00 6.50
C ALA A 192 -6.07 17.50 5.20
N SER A 193 -5.49 16.30 5.20
CA SER A 193 -4.91 15.67 4.01
C SER A 193 -5.94 15.49 2.89
N PHE A 194 -7.17 15.07 3.23
CA PHE A 194 -8.22 14.84 2.23
C PHE A 194 -8.77 16.15 1.68
N LEU A 195 -8.98 17.14 2.55
CA LEU A 195 -9.54 18.44 2.17
C LEU A 195 -8.56 19.28 1.36
N TYR A 196 -7.28 19.31 1.76
CA TYR A 196 -6.31 20.27 1.22
C TYR A 196 -5.12 19.61 0.51
N GLY A 197 -4.75 18.38 0.87
CA GLY A 197 -3.60 17.65 0.29
C GLY A 197 -3.83 17.10 -1.12
N SER A 198 -5.05 17.27 -1.65
CA SER A 198 -5.52 16.66 -2.90
C SER A 198 -5.14 17.44 -4.18
N LYS A 199 -4.88 18.75 -4.08
CA LYS A 199 -4.75 19.64 -5.26
C LYS A 199 -3.55 19.32 -6.15
N LYS A 200 -2.42 18.86 -5.61
CA LYS A 200 -1.24 18.48 -6.41
C LYS A 200 -1.25 17.03 -6.88
N ALA A 201 -1.83 16.11 -6.09
CA ALA A 201 -1.95 14.71 -6.51
C ALA A 201 -2.83 14.55 -7.76
N LEU A 202 -3.73 15.51 -8.02
CA LEU A 202 -4.48 15.63 -9.28
C LEU A 202 -3.63 16.12 -10.47
N ARG A 203 -2.43 16.67 -10.24
CA ARG A 203 -1.51 17.12 -11.30
C ARG A 203 -0.70 16.00 -11.94
N CYS A 204 -0.89 14.74 -11.53
CA CYS A 204 -0.44 13.58 -12.30
C CYS A 204 -1.19 13.51 -13.64
N LYS A 205 -0.83 14.41 -14.55
CA LYS A 205 -1.03 14.29 -15.99
C LYS A 205 -0.02 13.28 -16.51
#